data_AF-A0A496X5C3-F1
#
_entry.id   AF-A0A496X5C3-F1
#
_cell.length_a   1.000
_cell.length_b   1.000
_cell.length_c   1.000
_cell.angle_alpha   90.00
_cell.angle_beta   90.00
_cell.angle_gamma   90.00
#
_symmetry.space_group_name_H-M   'P 1'
#
loop_
_entity.id
_entity.type
_entity.pdbx_description
1 polymer ?
#
loop_
_entity_poly.entity_id
_entity_poly.type
_entity_poly.pdbx_seq_one_letter_code
_entity_poly.pdbx_strand_id
1 'polypeptide(L)' 'MIQAFIGHLTEENLVTADTQEQVRIKQIALDLCTETEKSVQQQHEQGKEEALENWFFEYHPEKPGNRRLKKTY' A
#
# COMPACT_ATOMS: atom_id res chain seq x y z
N MET A 1 5.87 -8.71 13.05
CA MET A 1 4.54 -8.88 12.43
C MET A 1 4.42 -10.23 11.72
N ILE A 2 5.30 -10.55 10.77
CA ILE A 2 5.23 -11.79 9.98
C ILE A 2 5.45 -13.08 10.80
N GLN A 3 6.34 -13.06 11.80
CA GLN A 3 6.54 -14.21 12.70
C GLN A 3 5.28 -14.57 13.49
N ALA A 4 4.45 -13.58 13.85
CA ALA A 4 3.20 -13.81 14.58
C ALA A 4 2.13 -14.45 13.67
N PHE A 5 2.06 -14.02 12.41
CA PHE A 5 1.13 -14.59 11.43
C PHE A 5 1.47 -16.06 11.09
N ILE A 6 2.75 -16.37 10.87
CA ILE A 6 3.20 -17.75 10.63
C ILE A 6 2.99 -18.62 11.86
N GLY A 7 3.20 -18.08 13.06
CA GLY A 7 2.88 -18.75 14.32
C GLY A 7 1.42 -19.20 14.36
N HIS A 8 0.48 -18.29 14.09
CA HIS A 8 -0.95 -18.61 14.04
C HIS A 8 -1.31 -19.68 13.00
N LEU A 9 -0.75 -19.63 11.78
CA LEU A 9 -1.01 -20.64 10.76
C LEU A 9 -0.51 -22.04 11.16
N THR A 10 0.56 -22.10 11.95
CA THR A 10 1.11 -23.36 12.45
C THR A 10 0.27 -23.90 13.61
N GLU A 11 -0.19 -23.02 14.51
CA GLU A 11 -1.10 -23.35 15.62
C GLU A 11 -2.46 -23.88 15.13
N GLU A 12 -2.96 -23.34 14.01
CA GLU A 12 -4.23 -23.78 13.40
C GLU A 12 -4.09 -25.05 12.54
N ASN A 13 -2.93 -25.73 12.55
CA ASN A 13 -2.65 -26.94 11.74
C ASN A 13 -2.85 -26.73 10.22
N LEU A 14 -2.80 -25.49 9.74
CA LEU A 14 -2.93 -25.17 8.31
C LEU A 14 -1.65 -25.50 7.53
N VAL A 15 -0.56 -25.83 8.22
CA VAL A 15 0.74 -26.20 7.65
C VAL A 15 1.23 -27.50 8.33
N THR A 16 1.36 -28.59 7.56
CA THR A 16 1.76 -29.92 8.05
C THR A 16 3.26 -30.00 8.41
N ALA A 17 3.61 -31.01 9.23
CA ALA A 17 4.91 -31.15 9.91
C ALA A 17 6.11 -31.59 9.04
N ASP A 18 5.96 -31.70 7.71
CA ASP A 18 7.12 -31.98 6.86
C ASP A 18 8.02 -30.74 6.78
N THR A 19 9.22 -30.84 7.32
CA THR A 19 10.10 -29.70 7.58
C THR A 19 10.47 -28.98 6.30
N GLN A 20 10.51 -29.69 5.17
CA GLN A 20 10.80 -29.12 3.85
C GLN A 20 9.60 -28.37 3.26
N GLU A 21 8.39 -28.93 3.39
CA GLU A 21 7.15 -28.26 2.97
C GLU A 21 6.87 -27.01 3.81
N GLN A 22 7.15 -27.05 5.12
CA GLN A 22 7.06 -25.88 5.99
C GLN A 22 8.00 -24.76 5.57
N VAL A 23 9.25 -25.07 5.24
CA VAL A 23 10.21 -24.07 4.75
C VAL A 23 9.69 -23.44 3.46
N ARG A 24 9.15 -24.25 2.55
CA ARG A 24 8.58 -23.76 1.29
C ARG A 24 7.34 -22.89 1.51
N ILE A 25 6.42 -23.28 2.37
CA ILE A 25 5.21 -22.50 2.68
C ILE A 25 5.57 -21.18 3.37
N LYS A 26 6.56 -21.21 4.28
CA LYS A 26 7.09 -19.98 4.89
C LYS A 26 7.69 -19.04 3.85
N GLN A 27 8.45 -19.59 2.90
CA GLN A 27 9.02 -18.79 1.82
C GLN A 27 7.93 -18.16 0.95
N ILE A 28 6.92 -18.93 0.53
CA ILE A 28 5.79 -18.42 -0.25
C ILE A 28 5.04 -17.32 0.50
N ALA A 29 4.78 -17.51 1.80
CA ALA A 29 4.11 -16.51 2.62
C ALA A 29 4.94 -15.22 2.75
N LEU A 30 6.26 -15.36 2.94
CA LEU A 30 7.19 -14.22 2.98
C LEU A 30 7.23 -13.45 1.67
N ASP A 31 7.31 -14.17 0.55
CA ASP A 31 7.34 -13.58 -0.79
C ASP A 31 6.03 -12.83 -1.05
N LEU A 32 4.88 -13.46 -0.76
CA LEU A 32 3.57 -12.84 -0.92
C LEU A 32 3.42 -11.57 -0.08
N CYS A 33 3.83 -11.59 1.19
CA CYS A 33 3.80 -10.41 2.05
C CYS A 33 4.69 -9.29 1.51
N THR A 34 5.90 -9.63 1.06
CA THR A 34 6.88 -8.66 0.55
C THR A 34 6.40 -8.01 -0.75
N GLU A 35 5.87 -8.80 -1.68
CA GLU A 35 5.30 -8.30 -2.93
C GLU A 35 4.07 -7.42 -2.68
N THR A 36 3.22 -7.82 -1.73
CA THR A 36 2.04 -7.04 -1.34
C THR A 36 2.45 -5.70 -0.74
N GLU A 37 3.41 -5.67 0.18
CA GLU A 37 3.92 -4.43 0.78
C GLU A 37 4.49 -3.49 -0.29
N LYS A 38 5.29 -4.03 -1.22
CA LYS A 38 5.84 -3.25 -2.34
C LYS A 38 4.74 -2.68 -3.23
N SER A 39 3.71 -3.48 -3.56
CA SER A 39 2.59 -3.05 -4.38
C SER A 39 1.78 -1.94 -3.71
N VAL A 40 1.48 -2.08 -2.42
CA VAL A 40 0.78 -1.06 -1.63
C VAL A 40 1.59 0.23 -1.55
N GLN A 41 2.90 0.15 -1.35
CA GLN A 41 3.77 1.32 -1.34
C GLN A 41 3.75 2.05 -2.69
N GLN A 42 3.80 1.32 -3.80
CA GLN A 42 3.71 1.89 -5.14
C GLN A 42 2.36 2.57 -5.40
N GLN A 43 1.25 1.94 -4.98
CA GLN A 43 -0.09 2.54 -5.08
C GLN A 43 -0.20 3.82 -4.24
N HIS A 44 0.41 3.84 -3.05
CA HIS A 44 0.43 5.03 -2.20
C HIS A 44 1.21 6.18 -2.83
N GLU A 45 2.35 5.89 -3.46
CA GLU A 45 3.14 6.89 -4.18
C GLU A 45 2.36 7.47 -5.38
N GLN A 46 1.71 6.62 -6.17
CA GLN A 46 0.84 7.05 -7.27
C GLN A 46 -0.32 7.91 -6.77
N GLY A 47 -1.00 7.49 -5.70
CA GLY A 47 -2.10 8.26 -5.11
C GLY A 47 -1.67 9.63 -4.58
N LYS A 48 -0.42 9.76 -4.09
CA LYS A 48 0.14 11.06 -3.71
C LYS A 48 0.38 11.97 -4.91
N GLU A 49 0.93 11.43 -6.01
CA GLU A 49 1.15 12.19 -7.24
C GLU A 49 -0.18 12.70 -7.81
N GLU A 50 -1.20 11.84 -7.89
CA GLU A 50 -2.54 12.23 -8.33
C GLU A 50 -3.18 13.29 -7.42
N ALA A 51 -3.05 13.14 -6.09
CA ALA A 51 -3.56 14.12 -5.15
C ALA A 51 -2.86 15.49 -5.30
N LEU A 52 -1.55 15.49 -5.53
CA LEU A 52 -0.79 16.72 -5.79
C LEU A 52 -1.19 17.36 -7.11
N GLU A 53 -1.34 16.56 -8.18
CA GLU A 53 -1.79 17.06 -9.49
C GLU A 53 -3.18 17.68 -9.39
N ASN A 54 -4.12 16.99 -8.71
CA ASN A 54 -5.46 17.50 -8.46
C ASN A 54 -5.42 18.79 -7.64
N TRP A 55 -4.59 18.86 -6.60
CA TRP A 55 -4.41 20.07 -5.81
C TRP A 55 -3.85 21.22 -6.66
N PHE A 56 -2.80 21.00 -7.47
CA PHE A 56 -2.28 22.02 -8.38
C PHE A 56 -3.35 22.50 -9.38
N PHE A 57 -4.14 21.57 -9.92
CA PHE A 57 -5.24 21.91 -10.82
C PHE A 57 -6.35 22.68 -10.11
N GLU A 58 -6.75 22.29 -8.90
CA GLU A 58 -7.74 22.97 -8.06
C GLU A 58 -7.33 24.37 -7.66
N TYR A 59 -6.05 24.61 -7.37
CA TYR A 59 -5.53 25.91 -6.94
C TYR A 59 -5.04 26.78 -8.10
N HIS A 60 -5.20 26.33 -9.35
CA HIS A 60 -4.79 27.11 -10.51
C HIS A 60 -5.54 28.46 -10.53
N PRO A 61 -4.83 29.60 -10.61
CA PRO A 61 -5.40 30.93 -10.45
C PRO A 61 -6.40 31.33 -11.56
N GLU A 62 -6.44 30.55 -12.65
CA GLU A 62 -7.32 30.80 -13.78
C GLU A 62 -8.70 30.13 -13.64
N LYS A 63 -8.89 29.23 -12.66
CA LYS A 63 -10.21 28.64 -12.39
C LYS A 63 -11.21 29.73 -11.98
N PRO A 64 -12.44 29.73 -12.53
CA PRO A 64 -13.42 30.78 -12.27
C PRO A 64 -13.69 31.08 -10.78
N GLY A 65 -13.62 30.07 -9.91
CA GLY A 65 -13.75 30.22 -8.45
C GLY A 65 -12.55 30.93 -7.80
N ASN A 66 -11.32 30.55 -8.18
CA ASN A 66 -10.08 31.13 -7.62
C ASN A 66 -9.79 32.54 -8.16
N ARG A 67 -10.23 32.83 -9.39
CA ARG A 67 -10.10 34.16 -10.00
C ARG A 67 -10.91 35.23 -9.26
N ARG A 68 -12.02 34.83 -8.62
CA ARG A 68 -12.85 35.71 -7.76
C ARG A 68 -12.14 36.03 -6.44
N LEU A 69 -11.35 35.11 -5.88
CA LEU A 69 -10.57 35.33 -4.66
C LEU A 69 -9.43 36.35 -4.85
N LYS A 70 -8.94 36.54 -6.08
CA LYS A 70 -7.95 37.59 -6.41
C LYS A 70 -8.53 39.01 -6.56
N LYS A 71 -9.86 39.17 -6.62
CA LYS A 71 -10.51 40.49 -6.83
C LYS A 71 -10.85 41.25 -5.54
N THR A 72 -10.54 40.69 -4.38
CA THR A 72 -10.71 41.34 -3.07
C THR A 72 -9.35 41.73 -2.50
N TYR A 73 -8.75 42.78 -3.05
CA TYR A 73 -7.84 43.73 -2.38
C TYR A 73 -7.86 45.03 -3.18
#